data_AF-A0A968JI76-F1
#
_entry.id   AF-A0A968JI76-F1
#
_cell.length_a   1.000
_cell.length_b   1.000
_cell.length_c   1.000
_cell.angle_alpha   90.00
_cell.angle_beta   90.00
_cell.angle_gamma   90.00
#
_symmetry.space_group_name_H-M   'P 1'
#
loop_
_entity.id
_entity.type
_entity.pdbx_description
1 polymer ?
#
loop_
_entity_poly.entity_id
_entity_poly.type
_entity_poly.pdbx_seq_one_letter_code
_entity_poly.pdbx_strand_id
1 'polypeptide(L)'
;MALRVSQIAKLLLGLWMAGVLVAMFAIIPQYEGLGNAGRIIIMHVPTAWVSVLAFGASAVFSGLYLWRHRPADDDRAVAAAECGFLFTVLATVTGAIFSQVVWGIYWNWDPRQTSIFVLLLIYAGLFALRAALEDINQRRQLSAVFSLFAFVTVPFLIFIAPRMAESTLHPNCAFLPGSDCAGVLIEEGKLNLLGDRVVQLVSVEQQGDTVTTQVLVREPGMQGETILMPSYNLSEAAAVEMPTFPGITYRLKIEDVDMNARSVRLNIEAPVTETSDARTRLTLLASTLGFTALFVWMFRIRSTLLGVQWQLDQRKGAVV
;
A
#
# COMPACT_ATOMS: atom_id res chain seq x y z
N MET A 1 -24.97 -27.87 -17.53
CA MET A 1 -24.57 -26.60 -18.20
C MET A 1 -23.81 -25.66 -17.25
N ALA A 2 -24.34 -25.30 -16.08
CA ALA A 2 -23.68 -24.39 -15.12
C ALA A 2 -22.27 -24.83 -14.63
N LEU A 3 -22.05 -26.13 -14.38
CA LEU A 3 -20.74 -26.66 -14.01
C LEU A 3 -19.67 -26.43 -15.09
N ARG A 4 -20.02 -26.64 -16.37
CA ARG A 4 -19.10 -26.43 -17.49
C ARG A 4 -18.75 -24.95 -17.65
N VAL A 5 -19.74 -24.06 -17.53
CA VAL A 5 -19.52 -22.60 -17.56
C VAL A 5 -18.60 -22.16 -16.42
N SER A 6 -18.78 -22.69 -15.21
CA SER A 6 -17.90 -22.41 -14.06
C SER A 6 -16.46 -22.85 -14.32
N GLN A 7 -16.24 -24.03 -14.90
CA GLN A 7 -14.89 -24.52 -15.19
C GLN A 7 -14.21 -23.68 -16.28
N ILE A 8 -14.94 -23.30 -17.34
CA ILE A 8 -14.43 -22.43 -18.39
C ILE A 8 -14.03 -21.06 -17.81
N ALA A 9 -14.88 -20.47 -16.96
CA ALA A 9 -14.57 -19.18 -16.32
C ALA A 9 -13.29 -19.24 -15.47
N LYS A 10 -13.06 -20.35 -14.73
CA LYS A 10 -11.82 -20.56 -13.95
C LYS A 10 -10.59 -20.66 -14.84
N LEU A 11 -10.68 -21.40 -15.94
CA LEU A 11 -9.58 -21.54 -16.90
C LEU A 11 -9.25 -20.19 -17.54
N LEU A 12 -10.28 -19.44 -17.96
CA LEU A 12 -10.10 -18.09 -18.52
C LEU A 12 -9.45 -17.14 -17.50
N LEU A 13 -9.87 -17.19 -16.24
CA LEU A 13 -9.23 -16.40 -15.18
C LEU A 13 -7.77 -16.81 -14.96
N GLY A 14 -7.46 -18.10 -14.93
CA GLY A 14 -6.09 -18.60 -14.80
C GLY A 14 -5.20 -18.14 -15.97
N LEU A 15 -5.70 -18.27 -17.20
CA LEU A 15 -5.00 -17.79 -18.40
C LEU A 15 -4.83 -16.26 -18.39
N TRP A 16 -5.82 -15.51 -17.92
CA TRP A 16 -5.74 -14.07 -17.77
C TRP A 16 -4.63 -13.67 -16.78
N MET A 17 -4.61 -14.28 -15.59
CA MET A 17 -3.59 -14.00 -14.58
C MET A 17 -2.19 -14.39 -15.06
N ALA A 18 -2.05 -15.51 -15.76
CA ALA A 18 -0.79 -15.90 -16.39
C ALA A 18 -0.36 -14.89 -17.47
N GLY A 19 -1.30 -14.41 -18.28
CA GLY A 19 -1.07 -13.37 -19.28
C GLY A 19 -0.60 -12.05 -18.66
N VAL A 20 -1.20 -11.61 -17.55
CA VAL A 20 -0.76 -10.44 -16.79
C VAL A 20 0.68 -10.62 -16.28
N LEU A 21 1.00 -11.79 -15.73
CA LEU A 21 2.35 -12.09 -15.23
C LEU A 21 3.39 -12.06 -16.36
N VAL A 22 3.09 -12.64 -17.51
CA VAL A 22 3.98 -12.58 -18.69
C VAL A 22 4.10 -11.14 -19.20
N ALA A 23 2.99 -10.42 -19.33
CA ALA A 23 2.97 -9.02 -19.78
C ALA A 23 3.81 -8.11 -18.88
N MET A 24 3.79 -8.35 -17.56
CA MET A 24 4.59 -7.61 -16.59
C MET A 24 6.09 -7.61 -16.93
N PHE A 25 6.63 -8.71 -17.47
CA PHE A 25 8.05 -8.82 -17.84
C PHE A 25 8.33 -8.54 -19.31
N ALA A 26 7.40 -8.90 -20.20
CA ALA A 26 7.59 -8.85 -21.64
C ALA A 26 7.19 -7.52 -22.30
N ILE A 27 6.21 -6.81 -21.72
CA ILE A 27 5.60 -5.62 -22.34
C ILE A 27 6.00 -4.34 -21.63
N ILE A 28 6.05 -4.37 -20.30
CA ILE A 28 6.35 -3.19 -19.47
C ILE A 28 7.84 -2.89 -19.55
N PRO A 29 8.25 -1.65 -19.90
CA PRO A 29 9.67 -1.27 -19.86
C PRO A 29 10.24 -1.35 -18.44
N GLN A 30 11.56 -1.28 -18.32
CA GLN A 30 12.17 -1.09 -17.00
C GLN A 30 11.92 0.34 -16.54
N TYR A 31 11.72 0.51 -15.24
CA TYR A 31 11.60 1.83 -14.64
C TYR A 31 13.00 2.41 -14.49
N GLU A 32 13.22 3.66 -14.91
CA GLU A 32 14.54 4.26 -14.76
C GLU A 32 14.92 4.35 -13.27
N GLY A 33 16.14 3.89 -12.94
CA GLY A 33 16.68 3.73 -11.58
C GLY A 33 15.98 2.75 -10.62
N LEU A 34 14.82 2.19 -10.97
CA LEU A 34 14.19 1.07 -10.25
C LEU A 34 14.37 -0.28 -10.98
N GLY A 35 14.74 -0.24 -12.26
CA GLY A 35 14.94 -1.42 -13.10
C GLY A 35 13.70 -2.31 -13.14
N ASN A 36 13.92 -3.62 -12.94
CA ASN A 36 12.84 -4.61 -12.86
C ASN A 36 12.01 -4.51 -11.57
N ALA A 37 12.51 -3.88 -10.51
CA ALA A 37 11.82 -3.79 -9.22
C ALA A 37 10.51 -3.01 -9.33
N GLY A 38 10.49 -1.96 -10.15
CA GLY A 38 9.29 -1.14 -10.37
C GLY A 38 8.12 -1.91 -10.98
N ARG A 39 8.36 -3.04 -11.66
CA ARG A 39 7.29 -3.87 -12.24
C ARG A 39 6.39 -4.52 -11.17
N ILE A 40 6.84 -4.60 -9.92
CA ILE A 40 6.05 -5.20 -8.82
C ILE A 40 4.72 -4.48 -8.58
N ILE A 41 4.60 -3.20 -8.99
CA ILE A 41 3.35 -2.44 -8.83
C ILE A 41 2.15 -3.12 -9.49
N ILE A 42 2.40 -3.90 -10.55
CA ILE A 42 1.38 -4.64 -11.30
C ILE A 42 0.74 -5.73 -10.44
N MET A 43 1.43 -6.25 -9.43
CA MET A 43 0.88 -7.24 -8.51
C MET A 43 0.52 -6.60 -7.17
N HIS A 44 1.39 -5.72 -6.67
CA HIS A 44 1.23 -5.09 -5.37
C HIS A 44 -0.02 -4.19 -5.31
N VAL A 45 -0.18 -3.24 -6.24
CA VAL A 45 -1.30 -2.27 -6.19
C VAL A 45 -2.66 -2.97 -6.32
N PRO A 46 -2.86 -3.95 -7.23
CA PRO A 46 -4.10 -4.72 -7.28
C PRO A 46 -4.41 -5.49 -6.00
N THR A 47 -3.40 -6.08 -5.33
CA THR A 47 -3.64 -6.77 -4.05
C THR A 47 -4.14 -5.81 -2.97
N ALA A 48 -3.53 -4.62 -2.86
CA ALA A 48 -3.98 -3.58 -1.93
C ALA A 48 -5.39 -3.10 -2.27
N TRP A 49 -5.68 -2.85 -3.55
CA TRP A 49 -7.01 -2.42 -4.01
C TRP A 49 -8.10 -3.45 -3.69
N VAL A 50 -7.84 -4.72 -3.97
CA VAL A 50 -8.80 -5.80 -3.69
C VAL A 50 -9.04 -5.98 -2.20
N SER A 51 -8.06 -5.73 -1.33
CA SER A 51 -8.28 -5.75 0.11
C SER A 51 -9.35 -4.74 0.55
N VAL A 52 -9.34 -3.53 -0.01
CA VAL A 52 -10.35 -2.49 0.25
C VAL A 52 -11.73 -2.96 -0.21
N LEU A 53 -11.83 -3.49 -1.43
CA LEU A 53 -13.08 -3.99 -1.98
C LEU A 53 -13.66 -5.14 -1.14
N ALA A 54 -12.80 -6.07 -0.70
CA ALA A 54 -13.20 -7.21 0.10
C ALA A 54 -13.68 -6.80 1.50
N PHE A 55 -12.99 -5.86 2.15
CA PHE A 55 -13.44 -5.31 3.44
C PHE A 55 -14.72 -4.49 3.29
N GLY A 56 -14.89 -3.74 2.20
CA GLY A 56 -16.16 -3.06 1.90
C GLY A 56 -17.31 -4.03 1.67
N ALA A 57 -17.08 -5.11 0.94
CA ALA A 57 -18.06 -6.19 0.78
C ALA A 57 -18.41 -6.82 2.14
N SER A 58 -17.41 -7.05 3.00
CA SER A 58 -17.64 -7.56 4.37
C SER A 58 -18.55 -6.62 5.16
N ALA A 59 -18.26 -5.32 5.16
CA ALA A 59 -19.07 -4.31 5.84
C ALA A 59 -20.51 -4.28 5.32
N VAL A 60 -20.70 -4.32 4.00
CA VAL A 60 -22.03 -4.36 3.37
C VAL A 60 -22.82 -5.59 3.85
N PHE A 61 -22.21 -6.78 3.82
CA PHE A 61 -22.89 -8.00 4.27
C PHE A 61 -23.12 -8.03 5.79
N SER A 62 -22.22 -7.45 6.59
CA SER A 62 -22.43 -7.25 8.02
C SER A 62 -23.62 -6.33 8.30
N GLY A 63 -23.76 -5.22 7.56
CA GLY A 63 -24.93 -4.34 7.65
C GLY A 63 -26.22 -5.04 7.23
N LEU A 64 -26.18 -5.84 6.15
CA LEU A 64 -27.32 -6.66 5.72
C LEU A 64 -27.71 -7.69 6.78
N TYR A 65 -26.74 -8.33 7.44
CA TYR A 65 -26.97 -9.24 8.54
C TYR A 65 -27.66 -8.54 9.71
N LEU A 66 -27.17 -7.38 10.15
CA LEU A 66 -27.80 -6.64 11.26
C LEU A 66 -29.21 -6.14 10.93
N TRP A 67 -29.52 -5.90 9.65
CA TRP A 67 -30.86 -5.53 9.24
C TRP A 67 -31.81 -6.73 9.13
N ARG A 68 -31.37 -7.80 8.45
CA ARG A 68 -32.24 -8.91 8.04
C ARG A 68 -32.13 -10.13 8.94
N HIS A 69 -31.12 -10.18 9.80
CA HIS A 69 -30.81 -11.28 10.71
C HIS A 69 -30.67 -12.65 10.01
N ARG A 70 -30.23 -12.65 8.75
CA ARG A 70 -30.07 -13.88 7.95
C ARG A 70 -28.66 -14.46 8.11
N PRO A 71 -28.50 -15.70 8.62
CA PRO A 71 -27.19 -16.36 8.75
C PRO A 71 -26.31 -16.30 7.50
N ALA A 72 -26.91 -16.44 6.32
CA ALA A 72 -26.20 -16.38 5.04
C ALA A 72 -25.54 -15.02 4.75
N ASP A 73 -26.05 -13.91 5.32
CA ASP A 73 -25.43 -12.60 5.18
C ASP A 73 -24.16 -12.51 6.07
N ASP A 74 -24.15 -13.13 7.26
CA ASP A 74 -22.95 -13.25 8.09
C ASP A 74 -21.90 -14.18 7.43
N ASP A 75 -22.29 -15.31 6.85
CA ASP A 75 -21.36 -16.20 6.14
C ASP A 75 -20.64 -15.47 4.99
N ARG A 76 -21.37 -14.61 4.27
CA ARG A 76 -20.79 -13.76 3.21
C ARG A 76 -19.87 -12.69 3.80
N ALA A 77 -20.27 -12.06 4.91
CA ALA A 77 -19.43 -11.05 5.56
C ALA A 77 -18.07 -11.62 5.99
N VAL A 78 -18.07 -12.82 6.57
CA VAL A 78 -16.85 -13.52 6.99
C VAL A 78 -16.02 -13.94 5.79
N ALA A 79 -16.63 -14.54 4.77
CA ALA A 79 -15.92 -14.93 3.55
C ALA A 79 -15.22 -13.74 2.88
N ALA A 80 -15.87 -12.58 2.85
CA ALA A 80 -15.28 -11.36 2.33
C ALA A 80 -14.15 -10.83 3.21
N ALA A 81 -14.32 -10.83 4.54
CA ALA A 81 -13.26 -10.43 5.49
C ALA A 81 -12.01 -11.31 5.38
N GLU A 82 -12.17 -12.63 5.28
CA GLU A 82 -11.05 -13.57 5.13
C GLU A 82 -10.30 -13.34 3.81
N CYS A 83 -11.02 -13.10 2.72
CA CYS A 83 -10.40 -12.72 1.45
C CYS A 83 -9.65 -11.40 1.58
N GLY A 84 -10.26 -10.38 2.19
CA GLY A 84 -9.64 -9.08 2.42
C GLY A 84 -8.35 -9.21 3.21
N PHE A 85 -8.39 -9.95 4.33
CA PHE A 85 -7.22 -10.22 5.17
C PHE A 85 -6.09 -10.91 4.39
N LEU A 86 -6.41 -11.92 3.58
CA LEU A 86 -5.41 -12.57 2.73
C LEU A 86 -4.77 -11.58 1.73
N PHE A 87 -5.57 -10.74 1.07
CA PHE A 87 -5.05 -9.73 0.16
C PHE A 87 -4.24 -8.65 0.86
N THR A 88 -4.60 -8.29 2.10
CA THR A 88 -3.79 -7.38 2.94
C THR A 88 -2.46 -8.01 3.31
N VAL A 89 -2.41 -9.31 3.65
CA VAL A 89 -1.15 -10.04 3.89
C VAL A 89 -0.29 -10.05 2.63
N LEU A 90 -0.87 -10.35 1.46
CA LEU A 90 -0.16 -10.33 0.18
C LEU A 90 0.37 -8.93 -0.16
N ALA A 91 -0.43 -7.88 0.05
CA ALA A 91 0.00 -6.51 -0.14
C ALA A 91 1.18 -6.15 0.80
N THR A 92 1.13 -6.59 2.05
CA THR A 92 2.19 -6.37 3.04
C THR A 92 3.48 -7.08 2.64
N VAL A 93 3.41 -8.37 2.26
CA VAL A 93 4.57 -9.16 1.85
C VAL A 93 5.20 -8.58 0.58
N THR A 94 4.38 -8.28 -0.44
CA THR A 94 4.89 -7.70 -1.69
C THR A 94 5.48 -6.30 -1.48
N GLY A 95 4.88 -5.50 -0.59
CA GLY A 95 5.43 -4.19 -0.19
C GLY A 95 6.76 -4.32 0.55
N ALA A 96 6.91 -5.31 1.44
CA ALA A 96 8.17 -5.58 2.13
C ALA A 96 9.27 -6.04 1.15
N ILE A 97 8.93 -6.88 0.16
CA ILE A 97 9.88 -7.28 -0.89
C ILE A 97 10.33 -6.05 -1.70
N PHE A 98 9.40 -5.16 -2.08
CA PHE A 98 9.76 -3.90 -2.74
C PHE A 98 10.69 -3.06 -1.87
N SER A 99 10.37 -2.92 -0.58
CA SER A 99 11.16 -2.16 0.39
C SER A 99 12.59 -2.71 0.48
N GLN A 100 12.76 -4.04 0.52
CA GLN A 100 14.10 -4.64 0.52
C GLN A 100 14.89 -4.33 -0.74
N VAL A 101 14.24 -4.38 -1.92
CA VAL A 101 14.93 -4.16 -3.20
C VAL A 101 15.31 -2.70 -3.41
N VAL A 102 14.46 -1.77 -2.97
CA VAL A 102 14.65 -0.34 -3.25
C VAL A 102 15.31 0.40 -2.09
N TRP A 103 15.00 0.02 -0.85
CA TRP A 103 15.47 0.68 0.37
C TRP A 103 16.52 -0.14 1.14
N GLY A 104 16.79 -1.38 0.71
CA GLY A 104 17.75 -2.27 1.37
C GLY A 104 17.23 -2.95 2.65
N ILE A 105 16.01 -2.64 3.08
CA ILE A 105 15.37 -3.17 4.29
C ILE A 105 13.90 -3.53 4.06
N TYR A 106 13.47 -4.70 4.55
CA TYR A 106 12.09 -5.17 4.40
C TYR A 106 11.05 -4.29 5.10
N TRP A 107 11.44 -3.62 6.19
CA TRP A 107 10.54 -2.85 7.04
C TRP A 107 11.27 -1.67 7.68
N ASN A 108 10.65 -0.50 7.61
CA ASN A 108 11.19 0.76 8.12
C ASN A 108 10.14 1.65 8.79
N TRP A 109 8.96 1.11 9.08
CA TRP A 109 7.86 1.83 9.73
C TRP A 109 7.34 3.03 8.94
N ASP A 110 7.56 3.05 7.63
CA ASP A 110 6.94 4.03 6.71
C ASP A 110 5.43 4.13 6.99
N PRO A 111 4.81 5.33 6.88
CA PRO A 111 3.39 5.54 7.16
C PRO A 111 2.45 4.52 6.50
N ARG A 112 2.77 4.01 5.30
CA ARG A 112 1.95 2.98 4.62
C ARG A 112 2.20 1.58 5.15
N GLN A 113 3.45 1.26 5.48
CA GLN A 113 3.78 -0.01 6.13
C GLN A 113 3.08 -0.08 7.49
N THR A 114 3.18 0.98 8.28
CA THR A 114 2.52 1.07 9.58
C THR A 114 1.00 1.01 9.44
N SER A 115 0.41 1.73 8.49
CA SER A 115 -1.05 1.74 8.34
C SER A 115 -1.63 0.41 7.85
N ILE A 116 -0.97 -0.28 6.91
CA ILE A 116 -1.39 -1.61 6.45
C ILE A 116 -1.22 -2.67 7.54
N PHE A 117 -0.18 -2.54 8.39
CA PHE A 117 0.02 -3.41 9.54
C PHE A 117 -1.06 -3.23 10.61
N VAL A 118 -1.39 -1.98 10.96
CA VAL A 118 -2.52 -1.70 11.87
C VAL A 118 -3.82 -2.28 11.33
N LEU A 119 -4.06 -2.16 10.02
CA LEU A 119 -5.23 -2.77 9.38
C LEU A 119 -5.25 -4.29 9.51
N LEU A 120 -4.11 -4.97 9.37
CA LEU A 120 -4.00 -6.41 9.64
C LEU A 120 -4.37 -6.74 11.09
N LEU A 121 -3.87 -5.97 12.06
CA LEU A 121 -4.19 -6.19 13.47
C LEU A 121 -5.67 -6.01 13.78
N ILE A 122 -6.33 -5.01 13.18
CA ILE A 122 -7.76 -4.77 13.36
C ILE A 122 -8.57 -5.98 12.87
N TYR A 123 -8.29 -6.48 11.66
CA TYR A 123 -9.02 -7.63 11.11
C TYR A 123 -8.60 -8.95 11.75
N ALA A 124 -7.37 -9.10 12.23
CA ALA A 124 -6.98 -10.20 13.10
C ALA A 124 -7.81 -10.18 14.41
N GLY A 125 -8.04 -9.00 14.97
CA GLY A 125 -8.93 -8.77 16.11
C GLY A 125 -10.37 -9.21 15.85
N LEU A 126 -10.92 -8.94 14.65
CA LEU A 126 -12.23 -9.44 14.23
C LEU A 126 -12.29 -10.97 14.29
N PHE A 127 -11.29 -11.66 13.74
CA PHE A 127 -11.26 -13.13 13.74
C PHE A 127 -11.04 -13.71 15.14
N ALA A 128 -10.19 -13.08 15.96
CA ALA A 128 -9.97 -13.47 17.34
C ALA A 128 -11.25 -13.33 18.17
N LEU A 129 -11.96 -12.20 18.06
CA LEU A 129 -13.26 -11.99 18.69
C LEU A 129 -14.25 -13.06 18.25
N ARG A 130 -14.35 -13.33 16.95
CA ARG A 130 -15.27 -14.32 16.41
C ARG A 130 -14.96 -15.73 16.91
N ALA A 131 -13.69 -16.09 17.01
CA ALA A 131 -13.24 -17.40 17.48
C ALA A 131 -13.49 -17.60 18.98
N ALA A 132 -13.44 -16.53 19.78
CA ALA A 132 -13.65 -16.58 21.23
C ALA A 132 -15.12 -16.72 21.65
N LEU A 133 -16.07 -16.39 20.78
CA LEU A 133 -17.49 -16.43 21.10
C LEU A 133 -18.08 -17.81 20.81
N GLU A 134 -18.64 -18.46 21.83
CA GLU A 134 -19.27 -19.79 21.69
C GLU A 134 -20.70 -19.69 21.13
N ASP A 135 -21.52 -18.78 21.66
CA ASP A 135 -22.88 -18.56 21.18
C ASP A 135 -22.87 -18.02 19.74
N ILE A 136 -23.55 -18.71 18.85
CA ILE A 136 -23.52 -18.41 17.41
C ILE A 136 -24.20 -17.09 17.11
N ASN A 137 -25.31 -16.76 17.76
CA ASN A 137 -26.02 -15.51 17.48
C ASN A 137 -25.21 -14.31 17.96
N GLN A 138 -24.66 -14.39 19.16
CA GLN A 138 -23.74 -13.41 19.72
C GLN A 138 -22.49 -13.27 18.85
N ARG A 139 -21.89 -14.39 18.42
CA ARG A 139 -20.74 -14.42 17.49
C ARG A 139 -21.02 -13.61 16.24
N ARG A 140 -22.15 -13.88 15.57
CA ARG A 140 -22.54 -13.19 14.33
C ARG A 140 -22.80 -11.71 14.56
N GLN A 141 -23.55 -11.36 15.60
CA GLN A 141 -23.90 -9.98 15.92
C GLN A 141 -22.68 -9.14 16.26
N LEU A 142 -21.83 -9.61 17.18
CA LEU A 142 -20.62 -8.88 17.58
C LEU A 142 -19.60 -8.80 16.43
N SER A 143 -19.44 -9.86 15.63
CA SER A 143 -18.57 -9.83 14.45
C SER A 143 -19.07 -8.81 13.42
N ALA A 144 -20.38 -8.74 13.18
CA ALA A 144 -20.95 -7.82 12.20
C ALA A 144 -20.77 -6.35 12.64
N VAL A 145 -21.01 -6.05 13.92
CA VAL A 145 -20.78 -4.72 14.48
C VAL A 145 -19.29 -4.36 14.40
N PHE A 146 -18.40 -5.26 14.81
CA PHE A 146 -16.96 -5.03 14.73
C PHE A 146 -16.51 -4.78 13.28
N SER A 147 -16.99 -5.57 12.31
CA SER A 147 -16.63 -5.41 10.90
C SER A 147 -17.01 -4.03 10.35
N LEU A 148 -18.17 -3.48 10.75
CA LEU A 148 -18.57 -2.12 10.37
C LEU A 148 -17.61 -1.07 10.92
N PHE A 149 -17.24 -1.15 12.20
CA PHE A 149 -16.26 -0.23 12.80
C PHE A 149 -14.87 -0.40 12.19
N ALA A 150 -14.43 -1.62 11.95
CA ALA A 150 -13.16 -1.91 11.28
C ALA A 150 -13.12 -1.29 9.89
N PHE A 151 -14.21 -1.37 9.12
CA PHE A 151 -14.26 -0.78 7.78
C PHE A 151 -14.17 0.74 7.80
N VAL A 152 -14.67 1.42 8.83
CA VAL A 152 -14.48 2.88 8.98
C VAL A 152 -12.99 3.25 9.04
N THR A 153 -12.14 2.38 9.58
CA THR A 153 -10.69 2.61 9.60
C THR A 153 -10.01 2.39 8.25
N VAL A 154 -10.63 1.65 7.32
CA VAL A 154 -10.02 1.29 6.03
C VAL A 154 -9.74 2.54 5.17
N PRO A 155 -10.71 3.44 4.91
CA PRO A 155 -10.42 4.66 4.15
C PRO A 155 -9.35 5.53 4.82
N PHE A 156 -9.40 5.61 6.15
CA PHE A 156 -8.44 6.40 6.91
C PHE A 156 -7.02 5.83 6.79
N LEU A 157 -6.82 4.54 7.08
CA LEU A 157 -5.50 3.91 7.10
C LEU A 157 -4.89 3.75 5.70
N ILE A 158 -5.69 3.54 4.66
CA ILE A 158 -5.15 3.31 3.30
C ILE A 158 -5.01 4.62 2.50
N PHE A 159 -5.97 5.55 2.64
CA PHE A 159 -5.98 6.76 1.80
C PHE A 159 -5.54 8.02 2.54
N ILE A 160 -5.91 8.19 3.82
CA ILE A 160 -5.72 9.45 4.54
C ILE A 160 -4.39 9.47 5.31
N ALA A 161 -4.23 8.60 6.31
CA ALA A 161 -3.08 8.60 7.22
C ALA A 161 -1.72 8.59 6.48
N PRO A 162 -1.50 7.79 5.42
CA PRO A 162 -0.20 7.78 4.76
C PRO A 162 0.09 8.99 3.87
N ARG A 163 -0.89 9.88 3.67
CA ARG A 163 -0.71 11.17 2.97
C ARG A 163 -0.61 12.35 3.94
N MET A 164 -0.93 12.14 5.22
CA MET A 164 -0.77 13.16 6.26
C MET A 164 0.65 13.20 6.84
N ALA A 165 1.47 12.18 6.57
CA ALA A 165 2.85 12.16 7.02
C ALA A 165 3.69 13.17 6.22
N GLU A 166 4.44 14.00 6.94
CA GLU A 166 5.35 15.00 6.36
C GLU A 166 6.48 14.36 5.54
N SER A 167 6.77 13.10 5.82
CA SER A 167 7.90 12.35 5.29
C SER A 167 7.51 10.89 5.05
N THR A 168 7.76 10.39 3.83
CA THR A 168 7.43 9.03 3.39
C THR A 168 8.46 8.57 2.36
N LEU A 169 8.95 7.34 2.48
CA LEU A 169 9.78 6.72 1.42
C LEU A 169 8.91 6.11 0.33
N HIS A 170 7.64 5.85 0.63
CA HIS A 170 6.75 5.28 -0.35
C HIS A 170 6.59 6.21 -1.55
N PRO A 171 6.90 5.72 -2.76
CA PRO A 171 7.04 6.55 -3.95
C PRO A 171 5.70 6.97 -4.58
N ASN A 172 4.62 7.10 -3.80
CA ASN A 172 3.34 7.54 -4.33
C ASN A 172 3.46 8.90 -5.04
N CYS A 173 4.41 9.73 -4.60
CA CYS A 173 4.78 11.02 -5.16
C CYS A 173 5.53 10.93 -6.51
N ALA A 174 5.91 9.72 -6.93
CA ALA A 174 6.55 9.42 -8.20
C ALA A 174 5.63 8.63 -9.16
N PHE A 175 4.64 7.89 -8.64
CA PHE A 175 3.83 6.95 -9.45
C PHE A 175 2.43 7.44 -9.85
N LEU A 176 1.86 8.46 -9.20
CA LEU A 176 0.53 9.01 -9.52
C LEU A 176 0.62 10.53 -9.79
N PRO A 177 0.18 11.02 -10.96
CA PRO A 177 0.13 12.46 -11.21
C PRO A 177 -0.72 13.18 -10.16
N GLY A 178 -0.14 14.18 -9.47
CA GLY A 178 -0.85 15.05 -8.53
C GLY A 178 -0.84 14.64 -7.04
N SER A 179 0.05 13.75 -6.60
CA SER A 179 0.32 13.58 -5.17
C SER A 179 1.64 14.23 -4.78
N ASP A 180 1.57 15.40 -4.15
CA ASP A 180 2.73 16.09 -3.60
C ASP A 180 3.10 15.48 -2.25
N CYS A 181 4.28 14.87 -2.14
CA CYS A 181 4.93 14.71 -0.84
C CYS A 181 5.45 16.10 -0.52
N ALA A 182 4.96 16.75 0.52
CA ALA A 182 5.26 18.16 0.79
C ALA A 182 6.74 18.45 1.12
N GLY A 183 7.61 17.44 1.13
CA GLY A 183 8.98 17.56 1.61
C GLY A 183 9.02 17.98 3.07
N VAL A 184 10.22 18.28 3.54
CA VAL A 184 10.48 18.65 4.92
C VAL A 184 11.22 19.97 4.93
N LEU A 185 10.66 20.97 5.62
CA LEU A 185 11.30 22.26 5.82
C LEU A 185 12.30 22.15 6.98
N ILE A 186 13.55 22.53 6.73
CA ILE A 186 14.63 22.47 7.72
C ILE A 186 15.39 23.80 7.71
N GLU A 187 15.57 24.40 8.87
CA GLU A 187 16.44 25.55 9.08
C GLU A 187 17.88 25.10 9.33
N GLU A 188 18.84 25.94 8.98
CA GLU A 188 20.26 25.65 9.20
C GLU A 188 20.58 25.36 10.68
N GLY A 189 21.37 24.31 10.89
CA GLY A 189 21.70 23.77 12.21
C GLY A 189 20.65 22.82 12.79
N LYS A 190 19.41 22.81 12.27
CA LYS A 190 18.34 21.90 12.72
C LYS A 190 18.37 20.57 11.98
N LEU A 191 17.81 19.56 12.64
CA LEU A 191 17.58 18.23 12.08
C LEU A 191 16.08 17.98 11.93
N ASN A 192 15.72 17.13 10.98
CA ASN A 192 14.37 16.61 10.81
C ASN A 192 14.42 15.19 10.20
N LEU A 193 13.27 14.53 10.06
CA LEU A 193 13.16 13.20 9.47
C LEU A 193 12.74 13.31 8.01
N LEU A 194 13.50 12.70 7.11
CA LEU A 194 13.20 12.60 5.68
C LEU A 194 13.27 11.13 5.24
N GLY A 195 12.13 10.58 4.83
CA GLY A 195 11.87 9.15 4.85
C GLY A 195 12.07 8.54 6.24
N ASP A 196 12.92 7.53 6.30
CA ASP A 196 13.41 6.85 7.52
C ASP A 196 14.77 7.39 8.00
N ARG A 197 15.30 8.44 7.35
CA ARG A 197 16.62 9.02 7.64
C ARG A 197 16.50 10.30 8.45
N VAL A 198 17.46 10.50 9.35
CA VAL A 198 17.63 11.80 10.02
C VAL A 198 18.51 12.66 9.12
N VAL A 199 17.97 13.81 8.72
CA VAL A 199 18.69 14.79 7.90
C VAL A 199 18.92 16.05 8.74
N GLN A 200 20.14 16.59 8.69
CA GLN A 200 20.50 17.84 9.33
C GLN A 200 21.04 18.80 8.28
N LEU A 201 20.47 20.00 8.23
CA LEU A 201 20.95 21.05 7.35
C LEU A 201 22.17 21.70 8.01
N VAL A 202 23.36 21.45 7.48
CA VAL A 202 24.64 21.91 8.05
C VAL A 202 24.96 23.33 7.61
N SER A 203 24.83 23.61 6.31
CA SER A 203 25.05 24.94 5.76
C SER A 203 24.18 25.20 4.52
N VAL A 204 23.87 26.49 4.32
CA VAL A 204 23.25 27.02 3.11
C VAL A 204 24.18 28.10 2.55
N GLU A 205 24.73 27.85 1.36
CA GLU A 205 25.68 28.73 0.68
C GLU A 205 25.13 29.13 -0.68
N GLN A 206 25.14 30.42 -0.99
CA GLN A 206 24.70 30.95 -2.28
C GLN A 206 25.89 31.44 -3.09
N GLN A 207 26.00 30.98 -4.33
CA GLN A 207 26.96 31.44 -5.30
C GLN A 207 26.24 31.84 -6.60
N GLY A 208 26.06 33.15 -6.79
CA GLY A 208 25.22 33.66 -7.87
C GLY A 208 23.76 33.25 -7.68
N ASP A 209 23.16 32.65 -8.70
CA ASP A 209 21.78 32.14 -8.65
C ASP A 209 21.68 30.72 -8.09
N THR A 210 22.81 30.04 -7.85
CA THR A 210 22.83 28.67 -7.33
C THR A 210 23.02 28.68 -5.82
N VAL A 211 22.11 28.03 -5.11
CA VAL A 211 22.25 27.70 -3.70
C VAL A 211 22.72 26.26 -3.57
N THR A 212 23.82 26.04 -2.87
CA THR A 212 24.33 24.73 -2.51
C THR A 212 24.17 24.53 -1.02
N THR A 213 23.72 23.36 -0.61
CA THR A 213 23.49 23.05 0.81
C THR A 213 24.30 21.84 1.22
N GLN A 214 24.79 21.82 2.45
CA GLN A 214 25.37 20.62 3.03
C GLN A 214 24.33 19.95 3.91
N VAL A 215 23.94 18.73 3.57
CA VAL A 215 22.95 17.96 4.31
C VAL A 215 23.63 16.73 4.89
N LEU A 216 23.78 16.69 6.21
CA LEU A 216 24.24 15.49 6.91
C LEU A 216 23.07 14.51 6.97
N VAL A 217 23.27 13.33 6.42
CA VAL A 217 22.29 12.27 6.37
C VAL A 217 22.75 11.11 7.24
N ARG A 218 21.94 10.76 8.23
CA ARG A 218 22.17 9.58 9.09
C ARG A 218 21.29 8.42 8.62
N GLU A 219 21.92 7.27 8.43
CA GLU A 219 21.24 6.06 7.98
C GLU A 219 20.32 5.49 9.08
N PRO A 220 19.26 4.76 8.68
CA PRO A 220 18.35 4.14 9.65
C PRO A 220 19.11 3.28 10.66
N GLY A 221 18.80 3.43 11.93
CA GLY A 221 19.49 2.71 13.01
C GLY A 221 20.91 3.20 13.30
N MET A 222 21.27 4.42 12.86
CA MET A 222 22.57 5.07 13.12
C MET A 222 23.78 4.26 12.60
N GLN A 223 23.60 3.53 11.49
CA GLN A 223 24.64 2.66 10.94
C GLN A 223 25.76 3.41 10.22
N GLY A 224 25.51 4.65 9.81
CA GLY A 224 26.44 5.49 9.08
C GLY A 224 25.94 6.92 8.96
N GLU A 225 26.87 7.83 8.68
CA GLU A 225 26.58 9.23 8.37
C GLU A 225 27.28 9.61 7.05
N THR A 226 26.60 10.34 6.18
CA THR A 226 27.15 10.83 4.91
C THR A 226 26.69 12.25 4.68
N ILE A 227 27.56 13.11 4.16
CA ILE A 227 27.20 14.47 3.75
C ILE A 227 26.83 14.44 2.28
N LEU A 228 25.62 14.90 1.96
CA LEU A 228 25.15 15.11 0.60
C LEU A 228 25.11 16.61 0.30
N MET A 229 25.42 16.99 -0.94
CA MET A 229 25.49 18.38 -1.36
C MET A 229 24.51 18.67 -2.51
N PRO A 230 23.19 18.74 -2.24
CA PRO A 230 22.23 19.13 -3.28
C PRO A 230 22.31 20.64 -3.56
N SER A 231 21.90 21.03 -4.76
CA SER A 231 21.87 22.43 -5.18
C SER A 231 20.59 22.82 -5.91
N TYR A 232 20.27 24.12 -5.88
CA TYR A 232 19.04 24.70 -6.38
C TYR A 232 19.32 26.03 -7.09
N ASN A 233 18.70 26.25 -8.25
CA ASN A 233 18.79 27.50 -9.00
C ASN A 233 17.57 28.37 -8.66
N LEU A 234 17.83 29.56 -8.11
CA LEU A 234 16.82 30.52 -7.68
C LEU A 234 16.05 31.16 -8.84
N SER A 235 16.73 31.41 -9.97
CA SER A 235 16.12 32.06 -11.15
C SER A 235 15.22 31.11 -11.93
N GLU A 236 15.61 29.84 -12.03
CA GLU A 236 14.83 28.79 -12.71
C GLU A 236 13.81 28.10 -11.79
N ALA A 237 13.88 28.37 -10.47
CA ALA A 237 13.12 27.69 -9.44
C ALA A 237 13.20 26.15 -9.56
N ALA A 238 14.41 25.63 -9.77
CA ALA A 238 14.66 24.23 -10.11
C ALA A 238 15.87 23.64 -9.39
N ALA A 239 15.76 22.36 -9.02
CA ALA A 239 16.89 21.59 -8.51
C ALA A 239 17.95 21.39 -9.59
N VAL A 240 19.22 21.54 -9.24
CA VAL A 240 20.37 21.40 -10.16
C VAL A 240 21.10 20.08 -9.88
N GLU A 241 21.77 19.98 -8.73
CA GLU A 241 22.45 18.76 -8.30
C GLU A 241 21.58 17.99 -7.31
N MET A 242 21.35 16.71 -7.59
CA MET A 242 20.50 15.83 -6.79
C MET A 242 21.27 14.55 -6.42
N PRO A 243 22.10 14.59 -5.36
CA PRO A 243 22.92 13.46 -4.96
C PRO A 243 22.07 12.28 -4.47
N THR A 244 22.51 11.07 -4.78
CA THR A 244 21.83 9.83 -4.38
C THR A 244 22.09 9.50 -2.92
N PHE A 245 21.06 9.05 -2.21
CA PHE A 245 21.20 8.57 -0.84
C PHE A 245 22.06 7.29 -0.76
N PRO A 246 22.93 7.14 0.24
CA PRO A 246 23.72 5.92 0.42
C PRO A 246 22.84 4.67 0.51
N GLY A 247 23.17 3.63 -0.27
CA GLY A 247 22.52 2.32 -0.19
C GLY A 247 21.11 2.22 -0.81
N ILE A 248 20.54 3.31 -1.34
CA ILE A 248 19.23 3.30 -2.00
C ILE A 248 19.28 4.07 -3.34
N THR A 249 18.26 3.94 -4.18
CA THR A 249 18.26 4.55 -5.52
C THR A 249 17.66 5.95 -5.59
N TYR A 250 17.17 6.48 -4.47
CA TYR A 250 16.53 7.80 -4.42
C TYR A 250 17.56 8.92 -4.31
N ARG A 251 17.18 10.10 -4.81
CA ARG A 251 18.00 11.31 -4.79
C ARG A 251 17.45 12.32 -3.78
N LEU A 252 18.34 13.08 -3.16
CA LEU A 252 17.99 14.22 -2.34
C LEU A 252 17.78 15.43 -3.26
N LYS A 253 16.58 16.03 -3.17
CA LYS A 253 16.17 17.18 -3.96
C LYS A 253 15.89 18.37 -3.05
N ILE A 254 16.28 19.57 -3.49
CA ILE A 254 15.77 20.82 -2.93
C ILE A 254 14.55 21.26 -3.74
N GLU A 255 13.43 21.48 -3.08
CA GLU A 255 12.22 21.99 -3.74
C GLU A 255 12.11 23.51 -3.67
N ASP A 256 12.55 24.08 -2.55
CA ASP A 256 12.42 25.49 -2.25
C ASP A 256 13.50 25.92 -1.25
N VAL A 257 13.90 27.19 -1.32
CA VAL A 257 14.94 27.78 -0.47
C VAL A 257 14.49 29.16 0.00
N ASP A 258 14.51 29.37 1.32
CA ASP A 258 14.39 30.70 1.92
C ASP A 258 15.75 31.13 2.49
N MET A 259 16.41 32.04 1.79
CA MET A 259 17.71 32.59 2.19
C MET A 259 17.63 33.51 3.42
N ASN A 260 16.48 34.13 3.70
CA ASN A 260 16.31 34.99 4.87
C ASN A 260 16.21 34.16 6.15
N ALA A 261 15.42 33.10 6.11
CA ALA A 261 15.28 32.15 7.21
C ALA A 261 16.43 31.13 7.29
N ARG A 262 17.34 31.13 6.29
CA ARG A 262 18.35 30.08 6.09
C ARG A 262 17.72 28.69 6.17
N SER A 263 16.61 28.51 5.47
CA SER A 263 15.81 27.29 5.50
C SER A 263 15.61 26.71 4.10
N VAL A 264 15.50 25.39 4.02
CA VAL A 264 15.43 24.65 2.77
C VAL A 264 14.33 23.60 2.90
N ARG A 265 13.49 23.48 1.86
CA ARG A 265 12.55 22.36 1.72
C ARG A 265 13.25 21.22 1.01
N LEU A 266 13.61 20.19 1.76
CA LEU A 266 14.21 18.97 1.24
C LEU A 266 13.13 17.96 0.90
N ASN A 267 13.27 17.28 -0.24
CA ASN A 267 12.41 16.17 -0.61
C ASN A 267 13.23 15.01 -1.16
N ILE A 268 12.59 13.85 -1.24
CA ILE A 268 13.15 12.65 -1.83
C ILE A 268 12.59 12.51 -3.25
N GLU A 269 13.46 12.54 -4.24
CA GLU A 269 13.10 12.26 -5.62
C GLU A 269 13.37 10.78 -5.94
N ALA A 270 12.34 10.05 -6.34
CA ALA A 270 12.53 8.73 -6.92
C ALA A 270 13.21 8.87 -8.30
N PRO A 271 14.07 7.93 -8.69
CA PRO A 271 14.63 7.96 -10.04
C PRO A 271 13.50 7.91 -11.08
N VAL A 272 13.68 8.69 -12.16
CA VAL A 272 12.67 9.05 -13.17
C VAL A 272 11.62 7.95 -13.38
N THR A 273 10.40 8.22 -12.95
CA THR A 273 9.26 7.33 -13.16
C THR A 273 8.39 7.87 -14.30
N GLU A 274 8.69 7.48 -15.53
CA GLU A 274 7.70 7.57 -16.62
C GLU A 274 6.57 6.55 -16.35
N THR A 275 5.68 6.87 -15.42
CA THR A 275 4.42 6.14 -15.20
C THR A 275 3.35 6.47 -16.23
N SER A 276 3.62 7.41 -17.13
CA SER A 276 2.71 7.81 -18.20
C SER A 276 2.62 6.79 -19.33
N ASP A 277 3.51 5.78 -19.37
CA ASP A 277 3.50 4.74 -20.39
C ASP A 277 2.14 4.02 -20.43
N ALA A 278 1.53 4.03 -21.61
CA ALA A 278 0.22 3.43 -21.83
C ALA A 278 0.24 1.92 -21.56
N ARG A 279 1.37 1.25 -21.80
CA ARG A 279 1.49 -0.21 -21.59
C ARG A 279 1.40 -0.55 -20.11
N THR A 280 2.17 0.16 -19.28
CA THR A 280 2.09 0.05 -17.81
C THR A 280 0.66 0.24 -17.31
N ARG A 281 -0.02 1.30 -17.74
CA ARG A 281 -1.41 1.59 -17.31
C ARG A 281 -2.38 0.49 -17.72
N LEU A 282 -2.29 0.02 -18.97
CA LEU A 282 -3.14 -1.07 -19.48
C LEU A 282 -2.90 -2.38 -18.73
N THR A 283 -1.64 -2.74 -18.48
CA THR A 283 -1.32 -3.96 -17.72
C THR A 283 -1.76 -3.84 -16.26
N LEU A 284 -1.64 -2.67 -15.64
CA LEU A 284 -2.14 -2.43 -14.28
C LEU A 284 -3.66 -2.56 -14.20
N LEU A 285 -4.40 -2.01 -15.16
CA LEU A 285 -5.86 -2.17 -15.26
C LEU A 285 -6.23 -3.65 -15.46
N ALA A 286 -5.54 -4.34 -16.37
CA ALA A 286 -5.77 -5.76 -16.62
C ALA A 286 -5.50 -6.60 -15.36
N SER A 287 -4.44 -6.30 -14.63
CA SER A 287 -4.13 -6.93 -13.35
C SER A 287 -5.21 -6.65 -12.31
N THR A 288 -5.66 -5.40 -12.17
CA THR A 288 -6.73 -5.00 -11.24
C THR A 288 -8.03 -5.77 -11.51
N LEU A 289 -8.41 -5.91 -12.79
CA LEU A 289 -9.56 -6.72 -13.19
C LEU A 289 -9.37 -8.20 -12.85
N GLY A 290 -8.19 -8.76 -13.13
CA GLY A 290 -7.86 -10.15 -12.82
C GLY A 290 -7.92 -10.47 -11.33
N PHE A 291 -7.29 -9.65 -10.50
CA PHE A 291 -7.33 -9.77 -9.04
C PHE A 291 -8.73 -9.57 -8.47
N THR A 292 -9.53 -8.66 -9.03
CA THR A 292 -10.94 -8.47 -8.63
C THR A 292 -11.77 -9.71 -8.97
N ALA A 293 -11.58 -10.28 -10.16
CA ALA A 293 -12.25 -11.53 -10.55
C ALA A 293 -11.81 -12.71 -9.68
N LEU A 294 -10.53 -12.78 -9.30
CA LEU A 294 -10.00 -13.76 -8.36
C LEU A 294 -10.66 -13.62 -6.99
N PHE A 295 -10.78 -12.40 -6.46
CA PHE A 295 -11.53 -12.15 -5.23
C PHE A 295 -12.97 -12.65 -5.33
N VAL A 296 -13.71 -12.28 -6.37
CA VAL A 296 -15.11 -12.72 -6.55
C VAL A 296 -15.21 -14.25 -6.57
N TRP A 297 -14.25 -14.92 -7.22
CA TRP A 297 -14.20 -16.38 -7.26
C TRP A 297 -13.93 -16.99 -5.87
N MET A 298 -12.93 -16.50 -5.16
CA MET A 298 -12.58 -16.95 -3.79
C MET A 298 -13.74 -16.72 -2.81
N PHE A 299 -14.33 -15.53 -2.85
CA PHE A 299 -15.49 -15.15 -2.05
C PHE A 299 -16.67 -16.10 -2.28
N ARG A 300 -16.98 -16.43 -3.54
CA ARG A 300 -18.07 -17.37 -3.88
C ARG A 300 -17.80 -18.78 -3.35
N ILE A 301 -16.57 -19.27 -3.47
CA ILE A 301 -16.19 -20.59 -2.94
C ILE A 301 -16.36 -20.59 -1.42
N ARG A 302 -15.79 -19.61 -0.74
CA ARG A 302 -15.78 -19.58 0.72
C ARG A 302 -17.18 -19.39 1.31
N SER A 303 -17.98 -18.47 0.76
CA SER A 303 -19.37 -18.28 1.19
C SER A 303 -20.23 -19.53 0.97
N THR A 304 -20.03 -20.25 -0.14
CA THR A 304 -20.74 -21.52 -0.38
C THR A 304 -20.33 -22.59 0.63
N LEU A 305 -19.03 -22.68 0.93
CA LEU A 305 -18.50 -23.67 1.87
C LEU A 305 -19.03 -23.42 3.30
N LEU A 306 -19.07 -22.16 3.75
CA LEU A 306 -19.67 -21.79 5.04
C LEU A 306 -21.17 -22.15 5.10
N GLY A 307 -21.92 -21.88 4.04
CA GLY A 307 -23.34 -22.25 3.97
C GLY A 307 -23.57 -23.76 4.00
N VAL A 308 -22.70 -24.55 3.36
CA VAL A 308 -22.75 -26.03 3.43
C VAL A 308 -22.40 -26.54 4.83
N GLN A 309 -21.37 -25.97 5.47
CA GLN A 309 -21.00 -26.30 6.85
C GLN A 309 -22.18 -26.06 7.80
N TRP A 310 -22.83 -24.89 7.68
CA TRP A 310 -24.02 -24.57 8.46
C TRP A 310 -25.14 -25.61 8.32
N GLN A 311 -25.45 -26.02 7.08
CA GLN A 311 -26.46 -27.05 6.83
C GLN A 311 -26.10 -28.42 7.41
N LEU A 312 -24.81 -28.77 7.39
CA LEU A 312 -24.32 -30.02 7.99
C LEU A 312 -24.42 -29.98 9.51
N ASP A 313 -24.09 -28.86 10.13
CA ASP A 313 -24.12 -28.70 11.59
C ASP A 313 -25.57 -28.75 12.12
N GLN A 314 -26.51 -28.13 11.41
CA GLN A 314 -27.94 -28.27 11.70
C GLN A 314 -28.42 -29.72 11.60
N ARG A 315 -28.00 -30.46 10.57
CA ARG A 315 -28.37 -31.88 10.40
C ARG A 315 -27.80 -32.79 11.49
N LYS A 316 -26.63 -32.45 12.03
CA LYS A 316 -25.99 -33.19 13.11
C LYS A 316 -26.55 -32.85 14.50
N GLY A 317 -27.47 -31.89 14.60
CA GLY A 317 -27.97 -31.38 15.88
C GLY A 317 -26.89 -30.62 16.67
N ALA A 318 -25.80 -30.22 16.02
CA ALA A 318 -24.71 -29.49 16.65
C ALA A 318 -25.04 -27.99 16.82
N VAL A 319 -26.07 -27.51 16.13
CA VAL A 319 -26.57 -26.14 16.21
C VAL A 319 -28.09 -26.16 16.14
N VAL A 320 -28.74 -25.56 17.14
CA VAL A 320 -30.20 -25.33 17.21
C VAL A 320 -30.50 -23.90 16.81
#